data_AF-A0A2P1PUL3-F1
#
_entry.id   AF-A0A2P1PUL3-F1
#
_cell.length_a   1.000
_cell.length_b   1.000
_cell.length_c   1.000
_cell.angle_alpha   90.00
_cell.angle_beta   90.00
_cell.angle_gamma   90.00
#
_symmetry.space_group_name_H-M   'P 1'
#
loop_
_entity.id
_entity.type
_entity.pdbx_description
1 polymer ?
#
loop_
_entity_poly.entity_id
_entity_poly.type
_entity_poly.pdbx_seq_one_letter_code
_entity_poly.pdbx_strand_id
1 'polypeptide(L)'
;MRRFRRSHATALASLCLVASAPGWALPCNAVPFNPTITTAAEAGIDTALYAELVAGAMGEGHNKGWTSTLSDAKGNVVASISQGLARTTCDPGGERTFNTATETPWGSVSKILTTAAALRVIENGGANLDSALINFLPERWRNQVHNRFVLGENGSGPVTLRMMLSHRGGFQHSSCQGRTIKERLIDGDLVNCGTEQEPELAPAVGTRSYANMSQAIFQIALAYMEEPAMMQSAESFADDFSTEDYDFYIQNVTNNHYRNYVKNDILNPNGISAVCSMAENQQANPSGNYTLWFDSDADSLGTLPSDDNDSCAAGAWMMSSLEMAKFLRLLQDGESILSADSYALMEQSWTESLGWWRSDWQLGTVYAHNGGWSGTSSSVRLLPGGYISTAVYNSGGYEDWREFFDDAYRVARGKRIRELHQIVYRPG
;
A
#
# COMPACT_ATOMS: atom_id res chain seq x y z
N MET A 1 31.02 -42.93 -88.25
CA MET A 1 30.37 -41.93 -89.14
C MET A 1 29.53 -40.98 -88.31
N ARG A 2 29.56 -39.70 -88.69
CA ARG A 2 29.00 -38.49 -88.04
C ARG A 2 27.59 -38.64 -87.43
N ARG A 3 27.35 -37.94 -86.32
CA ARG A 3 26.23 -36.98 -86.23
C ARG A 3 26.41 -35.95 -85.09
N PHE A 4 26.37 -34.70 -85.51
CA PHE A 4 26.21 -33.47 -84.73
C PHE A 4 24.86 -33.42 -84.01
N ARG A 5 24.83 -32.85 -82.80
CA ARG A 5 23.70 -31.99 -82.35
C ARG A 5 24.23 -30.82 -81.50
N ARG A 6 23.83 -29.61 -81.90
CA ARG A 6 23.94 -28.34 -81.18
C ARG A 6 22.73 -28.16 -80.26
N SER A 7 22.93 -27.58 -79.08
CA SER A 7 21.90 -26.96 -78.22
C SER A 7 22.61 -25.84 -77.45
N HIS A 8 22.43 -24.58 -77.87
CA HIS A 8 21.50 -23.58 -77.33
C HIS A 8 21.89 -23.09 -75.93
N ALA A 9 22.35 -21.84 -75.89
CA ALA A 9 22.63 -21.05 -74.70
C ALA A 9 21.33 -20.43 -74.17
N THR A 10 21.16 -20.46 -72.85
CA THR A 10 20.11 -19.72 -72.13
C THR A 10 20.80 -18.94 -71.01
N ALA A 11 20.80 -17.62 -71.11
CA ALA A 11 21.26 -16.73 -70.05
C ALA A 11 20.12 -16.49 -69.06
N LEU A 12 20.33 -16.87 -67.80
CA LEU A 12 19.43 -16.59 -66.68
C LEU A 12 20.02 -15.40 -65.89
N ALA A 13 19.33 -14.27 -65.94
CA ALA A 13 19.60 -13.13 -65.06
C ALA A 13 19.13 -13.47 -63.64
N SER A 14 20.06 -13.44 -62.68
CA SER A 14 19.76 -13.64 -61.26
C SER A 14 19.22 -12.34 -60.66
N LEU A 15 17.93 -12.35 -60.33
CA LEU A 15 17.28 -11.36 -59.48
C LEU A 15 17.64 -11.68 -58.02
N CYS A 16 18.48 -10.85 -57.39
CA CYS A 16 18.71 -10.95 -55.94
C CYS A 16 17.48 -10.41 -55.20
N LEU A 17 16.58 -11.31 -54.77
CA LEU A 17 15.66 -11.01 -53.67
C LEU A 17 16.46 -10.94 -52.38
N VAL A 18 16.59 -9.74 -51.80
CA VAL A 18 16.99 -9.58 -50.41
C VAL A 18 15.79 -10.03 -49.56
N ALA A 19 15.85 -11.24 -49.04
CA ALA A 19 14.92 -11.70 -48.02
C ALA A 19 15.19 -10.90 -46.75
N SER A 20 14.32 -9.95 -46.41
CA SER A 20 14.27 -9.38 -45.07
C SER A 20 13.94 -10.51 -44.11
N ALA A 21 14.90 -10.90 -43.28
CA ALA A 21 14.66 -11.81 -42.16
C ALA A 21 13.48 -11.27 -41.35
N PRO A 22 12.53 -12.12 -40.91
CA PRO A 22 11.46 -11.68 -40.03
C PRO A 22 12.10 -11.03 -38.80
N GLY A 23 11.85 -9.73 -38.61
CA GLY A 23 12.38 -8.98 -37.49
C GLY A 23 11.96 -9.68 -36.21
N TRP A 24 12.92 -10.22 -35.49
CA TRP A 24 12.70 -10.71 -34.14
C TRP A 24 12.31 -9.48 -33.34
N ALA A 25 11.02 -9.34 -33.04
CA ALA A 25 10.56 -8.29 -32.14
C ALA A 25 11.42 -8.39 -30.88
N LEU A 26 12.04 -7.27 -30.50
CA LEU A 26 12.82 -7.22 -29.26
C LEU A 26 11.90 -7.72 -28.14
N PRO A 27 12.35 -8.69 -27.32
CA PRO A 27 11.53 -9.17 -26.23
C PRO A 27 11.14 -7.99 -25.35
N CYS A 28 9.84 -7.83 -25.05
CA CYS A 28 9.26 -6.74 -24.27
C CYS A 28 9.80 -6.63 -22.81
N ASN A 29 10.83 -7.40 -22.46
CA ASN A 29 11.05 -7.85 -21.08
C ASN A 29 12.39 -7.42 -20.50
N ALA A 30 13.37 -7.01 -21.30
CA ALA A 30 14.72 -6.75 -20.80
C ALA A 30 15.02 -5.24 -20.68
N VAL A 31 14.89 -4.70 -19.47
CA VAL A 31 15.58 -3.45 -19.09
C VAL A 31 16.89 -3.84 -18.41
N PRO A 32 18.05 -3.39 -18.92
CA PRO A 32 19.31 -3.57 -18.22
C PRO A 32 19.23 -3.02 -16.80
N PHE A 33 19.81 -3.74 -15.84
CA PHE A 33 19.92 -3.23 -14.47
C PHE A 33 20.87 -2.03 -14.44
N ASN A 34 20.31 -0.82 -14.31
CA ASN A 34 21.07 0.43 -14.28
C ASN A 34 20.29 1.49 -13.50
N PRO A 35 20.25 1.38 -12.16
CA PRO A 35 19.39 2.22 -11.33
C PRO A 35 19.76 3.69 -11.47
N THR A 36 18.74 4.53 -11.61
CA THR A 36 18.90 5.98 -11.54
C THR A 36 19.01 6.38 -10.07
N ILE A 37 20.21 6.79 -9.66
CA ILE A 37 20.51 7.22 -8.28
C ILE A 37 20.75 8.73 -8.28
N THR A 38 20.06 9.44 -7.39
CA THR A 38 20.34 10.84 -7.06
C THR A 38 20.55 10.96 -5.57
N THR A 39 21.59 11.67 -5.15
CA THR A 39 21.92 11.89 -3.74
C THR A 39 22.31 13.34 -3.49
N ALA A 40 22.04 13.82 -2.28
CA ALA A 40 22.51 15.09 -1.77
C ALA A 40 23.36 14.84 -0.53
N ALA A 41 24.40 15.65 -0.34
CA ALA A 41 25.20 15.60 0.87
C ALA A 41 24.33 15.97 2.09
N GLU A 42 24.38 15.15 3.13
CA GLU A 42 23.57 15.35 4.33
C GLU A 42 24.40 15.02 5.57
N ALA A 43 24.28 15.86 6.60
CA ALA A 43 25.16 15.76 7.76
C ALA A 43 24.87 14.49 8.59
N GLY A 44 25.92 13.69 8.78
CA GLY A 44 25.89 12.51 9.65
C GLY A 44 25.35 11.23 8.99
N ILE A 45 25.01 11.25 7.69
CA ILE A 45 24.66 10.06 6.91
C ILE A 45 25.37 10.06 5.56
N ASP A 46 25.93 8.93 5.17
CA ASP A 46 26.44 8.70 3.83
C ASP A 46 25.27 8.31 2.89
N THR A 47 24.67 9.33 2.27
CA THR A 47 23.50 9.15 1.38
C THR A 47 23.84 8.37 0.11
N ALA A 48 25.09 8.43 -0.36
CA ALA A 48 25.57 7.63 -1.48
C ALA A 48 25.64 6.15 -1.12
N LEU A 49 26.23 5.82 0.03
CA LEU A 49 26.28 4.45 0.53
C LEU A 49 24.88 3.89 0.80
N TYR A 50 23.97 4.67 1.40
CA TYR A 50 22.58 4.28 1.58
C TYR A 50 21.94 3.90 0.23
N ALA A 51 22.07 4.78 -0.78
CA ALA A 51 21.48 4.56 -2.09
C ALA A 51 22.07 3.35 -2.81
N GLU A 52 23.38 3.13 -2.71
CA GLU A 52 24.07 1.96 -3.29
C GLU A 52 23.57 0.66 -2.66
N LEU A 53 23.49 0.59 -1.32
CA LEU A 53 22.98 -0.59 -0.64
C LEU A 53 21.55 -0.89 -1.08
N VAL A 54 20.68 0.14 -1.12
CA VAL A 54 19.27 0.00 -1.53
C VAL A 54 19.15 -0.46 -2.97
N ALA A 55 19.97 0.09 -3.87
CA ALA A 55 20.07 -0.36 -5.24
C ALA A 55 20.46 -1.83 -5.35
N GLY A 56 21.45 -2.28 -4.58
CA GLY A 56 21.87 -3.68 -4.55
C GLY A 56 20.73 -4.62 -4.16
N ALA A 57 20.12 -4.40 -2.99
CA ALA A 57 19.09 -5.31 -2.48
C ALA A 57 17.82 -5.35 -3.34
N MET A 58 17.28 -4.19 -3.72
CA MET A 58 16.07 -4.16 -4.54
C MET A 58 16.32 -4.65 -5.98
N GLY A 59 17.57 -4.61 -6.44
CA GLY A 59 17.99 -5.14 -7.73
C GLY A 59 18.08 -6.67 -7.78
N GLU A 60 18.41 -7.31 -6.66
CA GLU A 60 18.44 -8.78 -6.55
C GLU A 60 17.03 -9.39 -6.53
N GLY A 61 16.03 -8.63 -6.09
CA GLY A 61 14.64 -9.10 -5.90
C GLY A 61 13.82 -9.32 -7.17
N HIS A 62 14.43 -9.36 -8.37
CA HIS A 62 13.70 -9.63 -9.63
C HIS A 62 12.44 -8.77 -9.82
N ASN A 63 12.58 -7.47 -9.54
CA ASN A 63 11.50 -6.49 -9.63
C ASN A 63 11.39 -5.90 -11.04
N LYS A 64 10.18 -5.83 -11.61
CA LYS A 64 9.92 -5.24 -12.91
C LYS A 64 10.21 -3.75 -12.91
N GLY A 65 9.73 -3.05 -11.89
CA GLY A 65 9.96 -1.64 -11.64
C GLY A 65 9.81 -1.29 -10.17
N TRP A 66 10.65 -0.38 -9.70
CA TRP A 66 10.64 0.04 -8.30
C TRP A 66 11.27 1.42 -8.11
N THR A 67 10.95 2.02 -6.96
CA THR A 67 11.56 3.27 -6.50
C THR A 67 11.71 3.27 -4.97
N SER A 68 12.72 3.96 -4.48
CA SER A 68 12.89 4.28 -3.06
C SER A 68 13.39 5.71 -2.88
N THR A 69 12.95 6.36 -1.81
CA THR A 69 13.40 7.71 -1.43
C THR A 69 13.83 7.73 0.04
N LEU A 70 14.80 8.58 0.36
CA LEU A 70 15.16 8.97 1.71
C LEU A 70 15.05 10.49 1.81
N SER A 71 14.21 10.96 2.73
CA SER A 71 14.04 12.39 3.02
C SER A 71 14.59 12.72 4.40
N ASP A 72 15.18 13.91 4.54
CA ASP A 72 15.67 14.42 5.82
C ASP A 72 14.52 14.91 6.74
N ALA A 73 14.89 15.41 7.92
CA ALA A 73 13.95 15.97 8.90
C ALA A 73 13.21 17.23 8.40
N LYS A 74 13.72 17.89 7.36
CA LYS A 74 13.11 19.07 6.74
C LYS A 74 12.22 18.69 5.54
N GLY A 75 12.18 17.40 5.19
CA GLY A 75 11.43 16.90 4.03
C GLY A 75 12.18 17.03 2.69
N ASN A 76 13.47 17.36 2.69
CA ASN A 76 14.25 17.34 1.46
C ASN A 76 14.59 15.89 1.11
N VAL A 77 14.40 15.50 -0.15
CA VAL A 77 14.87 14.20 -0.64
C VAL A 77 16.39 14.24 -0.76
N VAL A 78 17.07 13.47 0.09
CA VAL A 78 18.54 13.39 0.16
C VAL A 78 19.09 12.14 -0.53
N ALA A 79 18.24 11.15 -0.80
CA ALA A 79 18.52 10.09 -1.76
C ALA A 79 17.24 9.65 -2.48
N SER A 80 17.35 9.35 -3.77
CA SER A 80 16.29 8.69 -4.55
C SER A 80 16.91 7.67 -5.48
N ILE A 81 16.29 6.49 -5.55
CA ILE A 81 16.73 5.36 -6.37
C ILE A 81 15.53 4.88 -7.15
N SER A 82 15.66 4.66 -8.46
CA SER A 82 14.59 4.11 -9.29
C SER A 82 15.14 3.22 -10.39
N GLN A 83 14.40 2.17 -10.73
CA GLN A 83 14.83 1.19 -11.72
C GLN A 83 13.61 0.54 -12.38
N GLY A 84 13.79 0.14 -13.63
CA GLY A 84 12.84 -0.74 -14.32
C GLY A 84 11.61 -0.01 -14.87
N LEU A 85 10.52 -0.77 -15.03
CA LEU A 85 9.34 -0.38 -15.78
C LEU A 85 8.08 -0.39 -14.93
N ALA A 86 7.34 0.70 -15.00
CA ALA A 86 5.94 0.77 -14.59
C ALA A 86 5.03 0.09 -15.63
N ARG A 87 5.45 0.08 -16.90
CA ARG A 87 4.80 -0.57 -18.05
C ARG A 87 5.82 -0.98 -19.11
N THR A 88 5.58 -2.08 -19.80
CA THR A 88 6.37 -2.56 -20.93
C THR A 88 5.92 -1.96 -22.25
N THR A 89 6.71 -2.16 -23.30
CA THR A 89 6.32 -1.85 -24.68
C THR A 89 5.12 -2.67 -25.18
N CYS A 90 4.85 -3.81 -24.54
CA CYS A 90 3.71 -4.68 -24.86
C CYS A 90 2.41 -4.19 -24.19
N ASP A 91 2.49 -3.36 -23.15
CA ASP A 91 1.32 -2.88 -22.42
C ASP A 91 0.52 -1.81 -23.20
N PRO A 92 -0.80 -1.72 -22.97
CA PRO A 92 -1.60 -0.61 -23.46
C PRO A 92 -1.05 0.76 -22.97
N GLY A 93 -0.85 1.67 -23.92
CA GLY A 93 -0.23 2.98 -23.66
C GLY A 93 1.30 2.99 -23.79
N GLY A 94 1.92 1.82 -24.01
CA GLY A 94 3.35 1.67 -24.27
C GLY A 94 4.24 1.76 -23.01
N GLU A 95 5.54 1.69 -23.25
CA GLU A 95 6.54 1.61 -22.20
C GLU A 95 6.56 2.86 -21.31
N ARG A 96 6.71 2.62 -20.00
CA ARG A 96 6.87 3.65 -18.97
C ARG A 96 7.93 3.22 -17.97
N THR A 97 8.94 4.06 -17.78
CA THR A 97 9.95 3.87 -16.73
C THR A 97 9.33 4.06 -15.35
N PHE A 98 9.70 3.20 -14.41
CA PHE A 98 9.33 3.36 -13.00
C PHE A 98 10.21 4.43 -12.36
N ASN A 99 9.60 5.42 -11.69
CA ASN A 99 10.33 6.49 -11.02
C ASN A 99 9.60 6.98 -9.76
N THR A 100 10.19 7.96 -9.06
CA THR A 100 9.65 8.48 -7.80
C THR A 100 8.29 9.18 -7.92
N ALA A 101 7.85 9.51 -9.13
CA ALA A 101 6.54 10.10 -9.43
C ALA A 101 5.53 9.07 -9.97
N THR A 102 5.90 7.79 -10.11
CA THR A 102 4.97 6.74 -10.55
C THR A 102 3.94 6.46 -9.46
N GLU A 103 2.66 6.65 -9.77
CA GLU A 103 1.57 6.33 -8.85
C GLU A 103 1.42 4.81 -8.71
N THR A 104 1.45 4.34 -7.46
CA THR A 104 1.42 2.91 -7.14
C THR A 104 0.52 2.65 -5.94
N PRO A 105 -0.21 1.52 -5.87
CA PRO A 105 -0.94 1.14 -4.67
C PRO A 105 0.01 0.93 -3.50
N TRP A 106 -0.33 1.53 -2.35
CA TRP A 106 0.50 1.43 -1.15
C TRP A 106 0.12 0.25 -0.25
N GLY A 107 -0.91 -0.50 -0.61
CA GLY A 107 -1.38 -1.62 0.19
C GLY A 107 -1.59 -1.19 1.64
N SER A 108 -1.17 -2.04 2.57
CA SER A 108 -1.42 -1.82 3.99
C SER A 108 -0.72 -0.60 4.61
N VAL A 109 0.22 0.07 3.93
CA VAL A 109 0.71 1.40 4.35
C VAL A 109 -0.45 2.42 4.39
N SER A 110 -1.51 2.21 3.59
CA SER A 110 -2.75 2.98 3.62
C SER A 110 -3.40 3.11 5.01
N LYS A 111 -3.13 2.17 5.93
CA LYS A 111 -3.66 2.20 7.30
C LYS A 111 -3.16 3.38 8.12
N ILE A 112 -2.00 3.94 7.76
CA ILE A 112 -1.49 5.17 8.39
C ILE A 112 -2.41 6.34 8.04
N LEU A 113 -2.88 6.42 6.78
CA LEU A 113 -3.84 7.45 6.35
C LEU A 113 -5.16 7.30 7.09
N THR A 114 -5.68 6.08 7.19
CA THR A 114 -6.90 5.78 7.96
C THR A 114 -6.77 6.17 9.42
N THR A 115 -5.64 5.86 10.04
CA THR A 115 -5.36 6.20 11.43
C THR A 115 -5.30 7.72 11.61
N ALA A 116 -4.60 8.44 10.72
CA ALA A 116 -4.55 9.89 10.73
C ALA A 116 -5.94 10.51 10.56
N ALA A 117 -6.76 9.99 9.64
CA ALA A 117 -8.12 10.44 9.42
C ALA A 117 -9.01 10.26 10.66
N ALA A 118 -8.97 9.09 11.28
CA ALA A 118 -9.73 8.81 12.49
C ALA A 118 -9.30 9.69 13.66
N LEU A 119 -7.99 9.88 13.86
CA LEU A 119 -7.45 10.75 14.91
C LEU A 119 -7.82 12.21 14.69
N ARG A 120 -7.87 12.69 13.43
CA ARG A 120 -8.30 14.04 13.10
C ARG A 120 -9.78 14.28 13.42
N VAL A 121 -10.65 13.30 13.18
CA VAL A 121 -12.06 13.40 13.59
C VAL A 121 -12.18 13.39 15.13
N ILE A 122 -11.37 12.58 15.81
CA ILE A 122 -11.34 12.49 17.27
C ILE A 122 -10.87 13.79 17.91
N GLU A 123 -9.80 14.42 17.42
CA GLU A 123 -9.31 15.70 17.96
C GLU A 123 -10.31 16.85 17.73
N ASN A 124 -11.10 16.76 16.66
CA ASN A 124 -12.20 17.69 16.37
C ASN A 124 -13.48 17.39 17.18
N GLY A 125 -13.44 16.41 18.09
CA GLY A 125 -14.53 16.10 19.01
C GLY A 125 -15.61 15.16 18.45
N GLY A 126 -15.39 14.55 17.28
CA GLY A 126 -16.34 13.59 16.69
C GLY A 126 -16.44 12.27 17.47
N ALA A 127 -15.39 11.89 18.21
CA ALA A 127 -15.38 10.71 19.06
C ALA A 127 -14.30 10.77 20.14
N ASN A 128 -14.26 9.74 21.00
CA ASN A 128 -13.13 9.43 21.87
C ASN A 128 -12.51 8.09 21.42
N LEU A 129 -11.19 7.93 21.52
CA LEU A 129 -10.50 6.67 21.21
C LEU A 129 -11.07 5.47 21.97
N ASP A 130 -11.55 5.69 23.19
CA ASP A 130 -12.10 4.64 24.06
C ASP A 130 -13.63 4.52 23.93
N SER A 131 -14.25 5.25 22.99
CA SER A 131 -15.64 5.03 22.61
C SER A 131 -15.82 3.65 21.99
N ALA A 132 -16.95 3.00 22.32
CA ALA A 132 -17.35 1.72 21.75
C ALA A 132 -17.57 1.84 20.24
N LEU A 133 -16.93 0.96 19.46
CA LEU A 133 -17.04 0.91 18.00
C LEU A 133 -18.50 0.83 17.55
N ILE A 134 -19.32 0.06 18.28
CA ILE A 134 -20.73 -0.15 17.95
C ILE A 134 -21.52 1.15 17.86
N ASN A 135 -21.11 2.23 18.54
CA ASN A 135 -21.79 3.52 18.48
C ASN A 135 -21.62 4.23 17.12
N PHE A 136 -20.67 3.78 16.30
CA PHE A 136 -20.35 4.34 14.99
C PHE A 136 -20.66 3.34 13.87
N LEU A 137 -21.61 2.43 14.11
CA LEU A 137 -22.10 1.50 13.10
C LEU A 137 -23.56 1.82 12.74
N PRO A 138 -24.01 1.43 11.55
CA PRO A 138 -25.39 1.60 11.12
C PRO A 138 -26.38 1.01 12.12
N GLU A 139 -27.51 1.68 12.35
CA GLU A 139 -28.54 1.29 13.30
C GLU A 139 -29.00 -0.16 13.10
N ARG A 140 -29.28 -0.56 11.86
CA ARG A 140 -29.73 -1.92 11.58
C ARG A 140 -28.64 -2.97 11.86
N TRP A 141 -27.37 -2.58 11.83
CA TRP A 141 -26.26 -3.49 12.09
C TRP A 141 -26.03 -3.67 13.59
N ARG A 142 -26.18 -2.61 14.40
CA ARG A 142 -25.87 -2.60 15.85
C ARG A 142 -26.47 -3.78 16.61
N ASN A 143 -27.73 -4.13 16.31
CA ASN A 143 -28.42 -5.23 16.98
C ASN A 143 -28.02 -6.64 16.49
N GLN A 144 -27.21 -6.72 15.44
CA GLN A 144 -26.75 -7.96 14.82
C GLN A 144 -25.26 -8.22 15.10
N VAL A 145 -24.52 -7.22 15.57
CA VAL A 145 -23.09 -7.34 15.88
C VAL A 145 -22.88 -8.43 16.92
N HIS A 146 -21.91 -9.30 16.66
CA HIS A 146 -21.58 -10.39 17.56
C HIS A 146 -21.26 -9.88 18.98
N ASN A 147 -21.76 -10.57 20.00
CA ASN A 147 -21.63 -10.18 21.42
C ASN A 147 -20.18 -9.92 21.86
N ARG A 148 -19.18 -10.56 21.23
CA ARG A 148 -17.76 -10.31 21.51
C ARG A 148 -17.35 -8.85 21.33
N PHE A 149 -17.96 -8.14 20.37
CA PHE A 149 -17.64 -6.74 20.11
C PHE A 149 -18.41 -5.80 21.03
N VAL A 150 -19.51 -6.27 21.62
CA VAL A 150 -20.41 -5.49 22.49
C VAL A 150 -20.01 -5.60 23.96
N LEU A 151 -19.72 -6.81 24.43
CA LEU A 151 -19.41 -7.11 25.84
C LEU A 151 -17.91 -7.28 26.08
N GLY A 152 -17.12 -7.35 25.01
CA GLY A 152 -15.74 -7.81 25.06
C GLY A 152 -15.66 -9.31 25.31
N GLU A 153 -14.44 -9.79 25.54
CA GLU A 153 -14.23 -11.13 26.03
C GLU A 153 -14.13 -11.13 27.55
N ASN A 154 -14.83 -12.07 28.20
CA ASN A 154 -14.85 -12.19 29.66
C ASN A 154 -15.29 -10.91 30.39
N GLY A 155 -16.11 -10.06 29.74
CA GLY A 155 -16.60 -8.81 30.33
C GLY A 155 -15.60 -7.66 30.32
N SER A 156 -14.59 -7.68 29.43
CA SER A 156 -13.61 -6.60 29.27
C SER A 156 -14.20 -5.27 28.77
N GLY A 157 -15.48 -5.25 28.40
CA GLY A 157 -16.16 -4.08 27.83
C GLY A 157 -16.13 -4.09 26.30
N PRO A 158 -16.89 -3.19 25.65
CA PRO A 158 -17.02 -3.16 24.21
C PRO A 158 -15.67 -2.94 23.51
N VAL A 159 -15.54 -3.45 22.28
CA VAL A 159 -14.41 -3.11 21.41
C VAL A 159 -14.42 -1.62 21.11
N THR A 160 -13.29 -0.95 21.34
CA THR A 160 -13.15 0.50 21.18
C THR A 160 -12.49 0.88 19.86
N LEU A 161 -12.58 2.16 19.47
CA LEU A 161 -11.85 2.69 18.31
C LEU A 161 -10.34 2.49 18.45
N ARG A 162 -9.78 2.67 19.66
CA ARG A 162 -8.37 2.39 19.98
C ARG A 162 -8.00 0.94 19.68
N MET A 163 -8.84 0.00 20.09
CA MET A 163 -8.60 -1.42 19.82
C MET A 163 -8.59 -1.70 18.32
N MET A 164 -9.45 -1.05 17.54
CA MET A 164 -9.44 -1.19 16.08
C MET A 164 -8.16 -0.63 15.45
N LEU A 165 -7.78 0.59 15.80
CA LEU A 165 -6.57 1.25 15.26
C LEU A 165 -5.25 0.55 15.64
N SER A 166 -5.27 -0.24 16.72
CA SER A 166 -4.11 -1.01 17.22
C SER A 166 -4.16 -2.51 16.92
N HIS A 167 -5.09 -2.96 16.04
CA HIS A 167 -5.25 -4.37 15.67
C HIS A 167 -5.57 -5.29 16.87
N ARG A 168 -6.43 -4.84 17.78
CA ARG A 168 -6.86 -5.54 19.00
C ARG A 168 -8.37 -5.79 19.03
N GLY A 169 -9.07 -5.55 17.92
CA GLY A 169 -10.52 -5.74 17.83
C GLY A 169 -10.99 -7.20 17.92
N GLY A 170 -10.08 -8.17 17.92
CA GLY A 170 -10.42 -9.60 17.93
C GLY A 170 -10.76 -10.15 16.54
N PHE A 171 -10.27 -9.52 15.48
CA PHE A 171 -10.38 -10.01 14.11
C PHE A 171 -9.19 -10.92 13.75
N GLN A 172 -9.45 -11.95 12.97
CA GLN A 172 -8.46 -12.83 12.34
C GLN A 172 -7.71 -12.15 11.21
N HIS A 173 -6.57 -12.75 10.87
CA HIS A 173 -5.72 -12.32 9.79
C HIS A 173 -6.44 -12.29 8.43
N SER A 174 -5.88 -11.50 7.51
CA SER A 174 -6.52 -10.83 6.38
C SER A 174 -7.05 -11.66 5.19
N SER A 175 -7.21 -12.98 5.26
CA SER A 175 -7.48 -13.80 4.07
C SER A 175 -8.94 -14.19 3.83
N CYS A 176 -9.90 -13.67 4.60
CA CYS A 176 -11.34 -13.88 4.36
C CYS A 176 -11.85 -13.09 3.16
N GLN A 177 -11.26 -13.33 1.99
CA GLN A 177 -11.62 -12.71 0.72
C GLN A 177 -13.06 -13.09 0.37
N GLY A 178 -13.86 -12.10 -0.04
CA GLY A 178 -15.25 -12.29 -0.47
C GLY A 178 -16.31 -12.09 0.60
N ARG A 179 -15.94 -11.79 1.85
CA ARG A 179 -16.90 -11.42 2.91
C ARG A 179 -17.02 -9.91 3.09
N THR A 180 -18.22 -9.43 3.32
CA THR A 180 -18.47 -8.02 3.60
C THR A 180 -18.04 -7.64 5.02
N ILE A 181 -17.87 -6.34 5.27
CA ILE A 181 -17.61 -5.80 6.61
C ILE A 181 -18.70 -6.23 7.61
N LYS A 182 -19.98 -6.13 7.20
CA LYS A 182 -21.14 -6.49 8.03
C LYS A 182 -21.10 -7.95 8.43
N GLU A 183 -20.91 -8.83 7.47
CA GLU A 183 -20.84 -10.28 7.67
C GLU A 183 -19.81 -10.66 8.74
N ARG A 184 -18.61 -10.06 8.68
CA ARG A 184 -17.55 -10.31 9.66
C ARG A 184 -17.91 -9.82 11.07
N LEU A 185 -18.63 -8.70 11.17
CA LEU A 185 -19.13 -8.18 12.45
C LEU A 185 -20.19 -9.08 13.08
N ILE A 186 -21.11 -9.62 12.27
CA ILE A 186 -22.20 -10.49 12.72
C ILE A 186 -21.67 -11.84 13.18
N ASP A 187 -20.71 -12.41 12.45
CA ASP A 187 -20.17 -13.73 12.73
C ASP A 187 -19.09 -13.73 13.83
N GLY A 188 -18.71 -12.56 14.36
CA GLY A 188 -17.64 -12.48 15.35
C GLY A 188 -16.26 -12.81 14.78
N ASP A 189 -16.13 -12.74 13.45
CA ASP A 189 -14.97 -13.17 12.68
C ASP A 189 -14.54 -14.63 12.92
N LEU A 190 -15.50 -15.51 13.27
CA LEU A 190 -15.26 -16.90 13.71
C LEU A 190 -15.25 -17.95 12.59
N VAL A 191 -15.06 -17.57 11.32
CA VAL A 191 -15.30 -18.50 10.20
C VAL A 191 -14.01 -18.92 9.52
N ASN A 192 -13.93 -20.22 9.21
CA ASN A 192 -12.87 -20.82 8.40
C ASN A 192 -12.83 -20.15 7.02
N CYS A 193 -11.79 -19.36 6.74
CA CYS A 193 -11.65 -18.55 5.52
C CYS A 193 -11.14 -19.35 4.32
N GLY A 194 -11.66 -20.57 4.13
CA GLY A 194 -11.58 -21.31 2.87
C GLY A 194 -10.36 -22.18 2.67
N THR A 195 -9.50 -22.39 3.68
CA THR A 195 -8.53 -23.49 3.65
C THR A 195 -9.07 -24.63 4.48
N GLU A 196 -8.99 -25.87 4.00
CA GLU A 196 -9.41 -27.09 4.74
C GLU A 196 -8.67 -27.31 6.09
N GLN A 197 -7.85 -26.36 6.54
CA GLN A 197 -7.32 -26.29 7.89
C GLN A 197 -8.41 -25.85 8.86
N GLU A 198 -8.42 -26.48 10.04
CA GLU A 198 -9.32 -26.20 11.16
C GLU A 198 -9.53 -24.70 11.36
N PRO A 199 -10.76 -24.24 11.72
CA PRO A 199 -11.01 -22.83 11.99
C PRO A 199 -10.02 -22.34 13.05
N GLU A 200 -9.06 -21.50 12.62
CA GLU A 200 -8.23 -20.77 13.56
C GLU A 200 -9.20 -19.96 14.43
N LEU A 201 -9.03 -19.98 15.75
CA LEU A 201 -9.92 -19.21 16.61
C LEU A 201 -9.55 -17.73 16.48
N ALA A 202 -10.57 -16.88 16.36
CA ALA A 202 -10.34 -15.45 16.36
C ALA A 202 -9.61 -15.04 17.66
N PRO A 203 -8.59 -14.18 17.56
CA PRO A 203 -7.76 -13.81 18.69
C PRO A 203 -8.61 -13.12 19.75
N ALA A 204 -8.21 -13.29 21.00
CA ALA A 204 -8.92 -12.68 22.11
C ALA A 204 -9.03 -11.16 21.92
N VAL A 205 -10.21 -10.57 22.15
CA VAL A 205 -10.37 -9.10 22.16
C VAL A 205 -9.35 -8.46 23.10
N GLY A 206 -8.68 -7.41 22.64
CA GLY A 206 -7.57 -6.79 23.35
C GLY A 206 -6.20 -7.40 23.03
N THR A 207 -6.13 -8.59 22.43
CA THR A 207 -4.87 -9.18 21.95
C THR A 207 -4.52 -8.64 20.58
N ARG A 208 -3.27 -8.21 20.40
CA ARG A 208 -2.80 -7.68 19.12
C ARG A 208 -2.71 -8.80 18.09
N SER A 209 -3.49 -8.70 17.03
CA SER A 209 -3.47 -9.58 15.86
C SER A 209 -3.75 -8.75 14.61
N TYR A 210 -2.77 -8.72 13.69
CA TYR A 210 -2.89 -7.94 12.47
C TYR A 210 -4.08 -8.42 11.64
N ALA A 211 -5.01 -7.51 11.37
CA ALA A 211 -6.20 -7.77 10.57
C ALA A 211 -6.58 -6.54 9.75
N ASN A 212 -6.65 -6.69 8.42
CA ASN A 212 -7.10 -5.61 7.53
C ASN A 212 -8.48 -5.09 7.92
N MET A 213 -9.35 -5.96 8.42
CA MET A 213 -10.70 -5.62 8.87
C MET A 213 -10.71 -4.58 9.99
N SER A 214 -9.68 -4.58 10.85
CA SER A 214 -9.57 -3.58 11.92
C SER A 214 -9.46 -2.15 11.40
N GLN A 215 -9.01 -1.98 10.15
CA GLN A 215 -8.85 -0.68 9.51
C GLN A 215 -9.94 -0.46 8.45
N ALA A 216 -10.36 -1.50 7.73
CA ALA A 216 -11.45 -1.44 6.76
C ALA A 216 -12.76 -0.90 7.36
N ILE A 217 -13.03 -1.19 8.64
CA ILE A 217 -14.23 -0.72 9.34
C ILE A 217 -14.36 0.81 9.36
N PHE A 218 -13.24 1.54 9.28
CA PHE A 218 -13.25 3.00 9.33
C PHE A 218 -13.83 3.63 8.06
N GLN A 219 -14.02 2.86 6.99
CA GLN A 219 -14.85 3.32 5.86
C GLN A 219 -16.30 3.53 6.27
N ILE A 220 -16.78 2.78 7.26
CA ILE A 220 -18.12 2.93 7.84
C ILE A 220 -18.05 3.92 9.01
N ALA A 221 -17.20 3.63 9.99
CA ALA A 221 -17.22 4.33 11.28
C ALA A 221 -16.93 5.82 11.16
N LEU A 222 -16.03 6.22 10.26
CA LEU A 222 -15.61 7.61 10.14
C LEU A 222 -16.78 8.53 9.76
N ALA A 223 -17.70 8.08 8.90
CA ALA A 223 -18.88 8.87 8.53
C ALA A 223 -19.82 9.13 9.72
N TYR A 224 -19.99 8.15 10.62
CA TYR A 224 -20.80 8.32 11.84
C TYR A 224 -20.09 9.17 12.89
N MET A 225 -18.75 9.17 12.90
CA MET A 225 -17.95 9.99 13.80
C MET A 225 -17.94 11.46 13.37
N GLU A 226 -17.81 11.73 12.06
CA GLU A 226 -17.61 13.07 11.50
C GLU A 226 -18.94 13.77 11.20
N GLU A 227 -19.88 13.07 10.55
CA GLU A 227 -21.14 13.64 10.07
C GLU A 227 -22.38 12.86 10.56
N PRO A 228 -22.63 12.80 11.88
CA PRO A 228 -23.73 12.01 12.44
C PRO A 228 -25.12 12.45 11.94
N ALA A 229 -25.31 13.74 11.66
CA ALA A 229 -26.59 14.25 11.13
C ALA A 229 -26.82 13.84 9.66
N MET A 230 -25.76 13.82 8.85
CA MET A 230 -25.81 13.27 7.48
C MET A 230 -26.15 11.78 7.53
N MET A 231 -25.48 11.02 8.41
CA MET A 231 -25.74 9.59 8.52
C MET A 231 -27.16 9.29 9.01
N GLN A 232 -27.68 10.03 9.99
CA GLN A 232 -29.08 9.91 10.40
C GLN A 232 -30.05 10.13 9.22
N SER A 233 -29.78 11.14 8.39
CA SER A 233 -30.61 11.44 7.21
C SER A 233 -30.52 10.33 6.16
N ALA A 234 -29.33 9.75 5.95
CA ALA A 234 -29.12 8.63 5.05
C ALA A 234 -29.86 7.37 5.53
N GLU A 235 -29.82 7.07 6.83
CA GLU A 235 -30.55 5.93 7.40
C GLU A 235 -32.06 6.11 7.26
N SER A 236 -32.60 7.29 7.59
CA SER A 236 -34.03 7.58 7.42
C SER A 236 -34.48 7.50 5.96
N PHE A 237 -33.63 7.90 5.01
CA PHE A 237 -33.93 7.75 3.58
C PHE A 237 -34.05 6.27 3.18
N ALA A 238 -33.26 5.40 3.80
CA ALA A 238 -33.24 3.97 3.54
C ALA A 238 -34.21 3.16 4.45
N ASP A 239 -35.14 3.83 5.15
CA ASP A 239 -36.05 3.16 6.10
C ASP A 239 -36.96 2.11 5.42
N ASP A 240 -37.40 2.37 4.19
CA ASP A 240 -38.25 1.43 3.44
C ASP A 240 -37.45 0.44 2.58
N PHE A 241 -36.11 0.47 2.64
CA PHE A 241 -35.27 -0.41 1.83
C PHE A 241 -35.31 -1.85 2.38
N SER A 242 -35.17 -2.82 1.48
CA SER A 242 -34.86 -4.20 1.87
C SER A 242 -33.53 -4.24 2.64
N THR A 243 -33.27 -5.32 3.39
CA THR A 243 -32.00 -5.44 4.12
C THR A 243 -30.79 -5.33 3.21
N GLU A 244 -30.83 -5.99 2.04
CA GLU A 244 -29.73 -5.99 1.06
C GLU A 244 -29.53 -4.60 0.45
N ASP A 245 -30.63 -3.94 0.04
CA ASP A 245 -30.57 -2.58 -0.51
C ASP A 245 -30.07 -1.57 0.53
N TYR A 246 -30.49 -1.70 1.79
CA TYR A 246 -30.01 -0.86 2.89
C TYR A 246 -28.51 -1.05 3.10
N ASP A 247 -28.03 -2.29 3.19
CA ASP A 247 -26.62 -2.58 3.42
C ASP A 247 -25.74 -2.01 2.29
N PHE A 248 -26.15 -2.25 1.03
CA PHE A 248 -25.46 -1.73 -0.14
C PHE A 248 -25.48 -0.20 -0.18
N TYR A 249 -26.63 0.42 0.09
CA TYR A 249 -26.76 1.87 0.11
C TYR A 249 -25.89 2.51 1.19
N ILE A 250 -25.97 2.03 2.43
CA ILE A 250 -25.21 2.59 3.56
C ILE A 250 -23.72 2.40 3.32
N GLN A 251 -23.27 1.22 2.88
CA GLN A 251 -21.86 0.98 2.56
C GLN A 251 -21.35 1.94 1.49
N ASN A 252 -22.12 2.19 0.43
CA ASN A 252 -21.74 3.16 -0.60
C ASN A 252 -21.66 4.59 -0.06
N VAL A 253 -22.63 5.03 0.74
CA VAL A 253 -22.64 6.37 1.35
C VAL A 253 -21.40 6.56 2.21
N THR A 254 -21.11 5.61 3.10
CA THR A 254 -19.98 5.73 4.02
C THR A 254 -18.64 5.57 3.31
N ASN A 255 -18.51 4.68 2.32
CA ASN A 255 -17.27 4.53 1.53
C ASN A 255 -16.95 5.81 0.76
N ASN A 256 -17.95 6.42 0.12
CA ASN A 256 -17.78 7.70 -0.56
C ASN A 256 -17.40 8.81 0.40
N HIS A 257 -18.04 8.85 1.58
CA HIS A 257 -17.72 9.81 2.62
C HIS A 257 -16.25 9.67 3.08
N TYR A 258 -15.81 8.46 3.44
CA TYR A 258 -14.43 8.18 3.82
C TYR A 258 -13.43 8.64 2.76
N ARG A 259 -13.66 8.27 1.50
CA ARG A 259 -12.79 8.65 0.38
C ARG A 259 -12.71 10.16 0.21
N ASN A 260 -13.86 10.83 0.25
CA ASN A 260 -13.94 12.28 0.11
C ASN A 260 -13.27 12.99 1.27
N TYR A 261 -13.48 12.54 2.52
CA TYR A 261 -12.86 13.14 3.69
C TYR A 261 -11.33 13.03 3.63
N VAL A 262 -10.78 11.83 3.41
CA VAL A 262 -9.33 11.66 3.30
C VAL A 262 -8.77 12.46 2.12
N LYS A 263 -9.41 12.41 0.96
CA LYS A 263 -8.93 13.12 -0.23
C LYS A 263 -9.02 14.64 -0.07
N ASN A 264 -10.18 15.17 0.26
CA ASN A 264 -10.49 16.59 0.18
C ASN A 264 -10.09 17.37 1.44
N ASP A 265 -10.12 16.73 2.61
CA ASP A 265 -9.85 17.42 3.88
C ASP A 265 -8.42 17.13 4.39
N ILE A 266 -7.81 16.02 3.98
CA ILE A 266 -6.45 15.65 4.42
C ILE A 266 -5.43 15.82 3.29
N LEU A 267 -5.63 15.21 2.13
CA LEU A 267 -4.57 15.10 1.12
C LEU A 267 -4.50 16.32 0.17
N ASN A 268 -5.62 16.70 -0.45
CA ASN A 268 -5.68 17.80 -1.41
C ASN A 268 -5.24 19.16 -0.84
N PRO A 269 -5.65 19.58 0.39
CA PRO A 269 -5.20 20.86 0.96
C PRO A 269 -3.69 20.90 1.15
N ASN A 270 -3.10 19.73 1.29
CA ASN A 270 -1.67 19.52 1.45
C ASN A 270 -0.96 19.25 0.12
N GLY A 271 -1.63 19.36 -1.02
CA GLY A 271 -1.07 19.15 -2.35
C GLY A 271 -0.54 17.73 -2.55
N ILE A 272 -1.30 16.73 -2.09
CA ILE A 272 -1.10 15.31 -2.36
C ILE A 272 -2.32 14.86 -3.19
N SER A 273 -2.08 14.32 -4.39
CA SER A 273 -3.13 13.98 -5.35
C SER A 273 -3.44 12.49 -5.34
N ALA A 274 -3.47 11.87 -4.16
CA ALA A 274 -3.76 10.45 -4.04
C ALA A 274 -5.20 10.13 -4.44
N VAL A 275 -5.40 8.92 -4.94
CA VAL A 275 -6.70 8.39 -5.33
C VAL A 275 -6.96 7.05 -4.68
N CYS A 276 -8.24 6.72 -4.53
CA CYS A 276 -8.67 5.56 -3.78
C CYS A 276 -9.30 4.50 -4.67
N SER A 277 -8.58 4.17 -5.74
CA SER A 277 -8.69 2.94 -6.53
C SER A 277 -7.96 3.09 -7.86
N MET A 278 -7.74 1.97 -8.54
CA MET A 278 -7.23 1.96 -9.91
C MET A 278 -8.21 2.63 -10.87
N ALA A 279 -9.52 2.41 -10.74
CA ALA A 279 -10.50 3.02 -11.64
C ALA A 279 -10.52 4.55 -11.51
N GLU A 280 -10.48 5.06 -10.27
CA GLU A 280 -10.33 6.49 -10.03
C GLU A 280 -9.00 7.02 -10.60
N ASN A 281 -7.90 6.26 -10.44
CA ASN A 281 -6.60 6.63 -10.99
C ASN A 281 -6.63 6.72 -12.52
N GLN A 282 -7.19 5.73 -13.20
CA GLN A 282 -7.31 5.73 -14.66
C GLN A 282 -8.12 6.93 -15.18
N GLN A 283 -9.15 7.34 -14.45
CA GLN A 283 -9.95 8.51 -14.79
C GLN A 283 -9.20 9.81 -14.53
N ALA A 284 -8.47 9.91 -13.40
CA ALA A 284 -7.74 11.11 -13.00
C ALA A 284 -6.44 11.32 -13.79
N ASN A 285 -5.81 10.22 -14.24
CA ASN A 285 -4.51 10.19 -14.89
C ASN A 285 -4.58 9.44 -16.23
N PRO A 286 -5.31 9.99 -17.24
CA PRO A 286 -5.43 9.36 -18.55
C PRO A 286 -4.09 9.26 -19.29
N SER A 287 -3.09 10.05 -18.89
CA SER A 287 -1.70 9.94 -19.38
C SER A 287 -1.00 8.64 -18.99
N GLY A 288 -1.53 7.94 -17.97
CA GLY A 288 -1.05 6.64 -17.53
C GLY A 288 0.23 6.71 -16.69
N ASN A 289 0.42 7.75 -15.87
CA ASN A 289 1.55 7.82 -14.93
C ASN A 289 1.30 6.98 -13.65
N TYR A 290 0.81 5.76 -13.85
CA TYR A 290 0.57 4.76 -12.81
C TYR A 290 1.14 3.42 -13.26
N THR A 291 1.53 2.59 -12.30
CA THR A 291 2.09 1.26 -12.57
C THR A 291 1.03 0.21 -12.86
N LEU A 292 1.40 -0.77 -13.69
CA LEU A 292 0.74 -2.08 -13.72
C LEU A 292 1.41 -3.03 -12.74
N TRP A 293 0.73 -4.11 -12.40
CA TRP A 293 1.26 -5.24 -11.63
C TRP A 293 1.80 -6.33 -12.56
N PHE A 294 2.94 -6.90 -12.22
CA PHE A 294 3.53 -8.07 -12.88
C PHE A 294 3.73 -9.20 -11.86
N ASP A 295 3.48 -10.46 -12.22
CA ASP A 295 3.78 -11.61 -11.35
C ASP A 295 5.30 -11.75 -11.17
N SER A 296 6.07 -11.46 -12.23
CA SER A 296 7.54 -11.50 -12.23
C SER A 296 8.17 -10.39 -13.10
N ASP A 297 9.46 -10.12 -12.93
CA ASP A 297 10.23 -9.24 -13.84
C ASP A 297 10.25 -9.75 -15.30
N ALA A 298 10.11 -11.06 -15.47
CA ALA A 298 10.10 -11.74 -16.76
C ALA A 298 8.81 -11.54 -17.55
N ASP A 299 7.74 -11.05 -16.94
CA ASP A 299 6.44 -10.90 -17.60
C ASP A 299 6.48 -9.80 -18.66
N SER A 300 5.82 -10.07 -19.79
CA SER A 300 5.70 -9.12 -20.90
C SER A 300 4.52 -8.18 -20.77
N LEU A 301 3.48 -8.58 -20.04
CA LEU A 301 2.25 -7.81 -19.89
C LEU A 301 1.95 -7.63 -18.41
N GLY A 302 1.68 -6.39 -18.04
CA GLY A 302 1.18 -6.06 -16.72
C GLY A 302 -0.33 -6.22 -16.66
N THR A 303 -0.84 -6.46 -15.46
CA THR A 303 -2.26 -6.45 -15.16
C THR A 303 -2.60 -5.19 -14.39
N LEU A 304 -3.83 -4.70 -14.55
CA LEU A 304 -4.34 -3.70 -13.65
C LEU A 304 -4.60 -4.38 -12.30
N PRO A 305 -4.11 -3.81 -11.18
CA PRO A 305 -4.55 -4.24 -9.87
C PRO A 305 -6.08 -4.23 -9.80
N SER A 306 -6.66 -5.22 -9.12
CA SER A 306 -8.11 -5.29 -8.93
C SER A 306 -8.66 -3.99 -8.35
N ASP A 307 -9.76 -3.51 -8.95
CA ASP A 307 -10.51 -2.37 -8.42
C ASP A 307 -11.35 -2.84 -7.23
N ASP A 308 -10.82 -2.68 -6.02
CA ASP A 308 -11.54 -2.96 -4.78
C ASP A 308 -11.77 -1.63 -4.05
N ASN A 309 -12.78 -0.90 -4.52
CA ASN A 309 -13.19 0.39 -3.93
C ASN A 309 -13.57 0.24 -2.43
N ASP A 310 -13.87 -0.98 -1.97
CA ASP A 310 -14.26 -1.27 -0.58
C ASP A 310 -13.05 -1.52 0.35
N SER A 311 -11.84 -1.32 -0.13
CA SER A 311 -10.60 -1.63 0.62
C SER A 311 -9.74 -0.40 0.92
N CYS A 312 -10.24 0.79 0.60
CA CYS A 312 -9.55 2.07 0.73
C CYS A 312 -8.92 2.29 2.11
N ALA A 313 -9.67 2.06 3.19
CA ALA A 313 -9.13 2.22 4.55
C ALA A 313 -8.13 1.14 4.97
N ALA A 314 -8.07 0.02 4.26
CA ALA A 314 -7.15 -1.06 4.57
C ALA A 314 -5.93 -1.09 3.64
N GLY A 315 -6.03 -0.61 2.41
CA GLY A 315 -5.12 -1.03 1.35
C GLY A 315 -5.02 -0.18 0.08
N ALA A 316 -6.11 0.39 -0.42
CA ALA A 316 -6.19 0.79 -1.83
C ALA A 316 -5.74 2.21 -2.19
N TRP A 317 -5.17 2.99 -1.25
CA TRP A 317 -4.66 4.32 -1.62
C TRP A 317 -3.46 4.22 -2.57
N MET A 318 -3.53 5.00 -3.65
CA MET A 318 -2.48 5.12 -4.65
C MET A 318 -1.89 6.52 -4.63
N MET A 319 -0.55 6.59 -4.60
CA MET A 319 0.20 7.84 -4.74
C MET A 319 1.65 7.53 -5.13
N SER A 320 2.41 8.56 -5.44
CA SER A 320 3.85 8.43 -5.68
C SER A 320 4.66 8.30 -4.38
N SER A 321 5.93 7.88 -4.48
CA SER A 321 6.83 7.80 -3.31
C SER A 321 7.17 9.18 -2.73
N LEU A 322 7.19 10.22 -3.57
CA LEU A 322 7.34 11.60 -3.11
C LEU A 322 6.12 12.09 -2.32
N GLU A 323 4.92 11.79 -2.79
CA GLU A 323 3.69 12.15 -2.09
C GLU A 323 3.54 11.41 -0.76
N MET A 324 3.89 10.13 -0.71
CA MET A 324 3.91 9.39 0.55
C MET A 324 4.93 9.97 1.54
N ALA A 325 6.15 10.29 1.09
CA ALA A 325 7.15 10.93 1.95
C ALA A 325 6.67 12.29 2.47
N LYS A 326 5.99 13.07 1.61
CA LYS A 326 5.37 14.35 1.98
C LYS A 326 4.25 14.17 2.99
N PHE A 327 3.34 13.21 2.79
CA PHE A 327 2.27 12.88 3.74
C PHE A 327 2.85 12.58 5.12
N LEU A 328 3.86 11.71 5.19
CA LEU A 328 4.52 11.35 6.44
C LEU A 328 5.21 12.54 7.11
N ARG A 329 5.79 13.46 6.34
CA ARG A 329 6.36 14.70 6.89
C ARG A 329 5.30 15.61 7.50
N LEU A 330 4.19 15.81 6.80
CA LEU A 330 3.07 16.63 7.27
C LEU A 330 2.33 16.00 8.46
N LEU A 331 2.38 14.68 8.57
CA LEU A 331 1.87 13.98 9.75
C LEU A 331 2.72 14.28 11.00
N GLN A 332 4.05 14.45 10.81
CA GLN A 332 5.02 14.70 11.88
C GLN A 332 5.15 16.16 12.31
N ASP A 333 4.66 17.13 11.52
CA ASP A 333 4.86 18.55 11.83
C ASP A 333 3.98 19.05 12.99
N GLY A 334 2.94 18.30 13.35
CA GLY A 334 2.05 18.60 14.46
C GLY A 334 1.04 19.73 14.19
N GLU A 335 0.90 20.18 12.94
CA GLU A 335 0.07 21.32 12.56
C GLU A 335 -0.75 21.09 11.27
N SER A 336 -0.24 20.32 10.30
CA SER A 336 -0.85 20.21 8.97
C SER A 336 -1.96 19.17 8.88
N ILE A 337 -1.77 18.00 9.51
CA ILE A 337 -2.71 16.88 9.43
C ILE A 337 -3.28 16.51 10.80
N LEU A 338 -2.40 16.41 11.80
CA LEU A 338 -2.74 16.13 13.19
C LEU A 338 -2.04 17.13 14.08
N SER A 339 -2.65 17.43 15.24
CA SER A 339 -1.92 18.05 16.33
C SER A 339 -0.76 17.16 16.82
N ALA A 340 0.27 17.77 17.43
CA ALA A 340 1.38 17.01 18.02
C ALA A 340 0.91 15.96 19.06
N ASP A 341 -0.12 16.29 19.85
CA ASP A 341 -0.70 15.37 20.83
C ASP A 341 -1.37 14.17 20.16
N SER A 342 -2.16 14.40 19.10
CA SER A 342 -2.76 13.34 18.30
C SER A 342 -1.72 12.47 17.61
N TYR A 343 -0.68 13.06 17.02
CA TYR A 343 0.40 12.31 16.40
C TYR A 343 1.16 11.45 17.42
N ALA A 344 1.41 11.95 18.63
CA ALA A 344 2.04 11.19 19.70
C ALA A 344 1.24 9.92 20.08
N LEU A 345 -0.08 9.88 19.85
CA LEU A 345 -0.89 8.66 20.03
C LEU A 345 -0.51 7.56 19.04
N MET A 346 -0.09 7.92 17.82
CA MET A 346 0.39 6.96 16.81
C MET A 346 1.73 6.33 17.22
N GLU A 347 2.57 7.11 17.91
CA GLU A 347 3.94 6.76 18.29
C GLU A 347 4.08 6.07 19.66
N GLN A 348 2.97 5.70 20.30
CA GLN A 348 2.93 5.05 21.62
C GLN A 348 3.69 3.71 21.68
N SER A 349 3.61 3.04 22.83
CA SER A 349 4.30 1.77 23.10
C SER A 349 4.05 0.72 22.00
N TRP A 350 4.93 -0.29 21.90
CA TRP A 350 4.81 -1.38 20.91
C TRP A 350 3.44 -2.08 20.92
N THR A 351 2.77 -2.05 22.07
CA THR A 351 1.45 -2.61 22.29
C THR A 351 0.31 -1.69 21.86
N GLU A 352 0.53 -0.39 21.76
CA GLU A 352 -0.51 0.64 21.62
C GLU A 352 -0.33 1.53 20.39
N SER A 353 0.76 1.37 19.63
CA SER A 353 1.02 2.17 18.42
C SER A 353 -0.14 2.04 17.43
N LEU A 354 -0.68 3.18 17.02
CA LEU A 354 -1.81 3.26 16.11
C LEU A 354 -1.27 3.43 14.69
N GLY A 355 -1.59 2.48 13.81
CA GLY A 355 -1.16 2.54 12.40
C GLY A 355 0.34 2.33 12.14
N TRP A 356 1.16 2.11 13.17
CA TRP A 356 2.60 1.84 13.05
C TRP A 356 3.00 0.50 13.65
N TRP A 357 4.04 -0.09 13.08
CA TRP A 357 4.93 -1.02 13.78
C TRP A 357 6.10 -0.26 14.36
N ARG A 358 6.35 -0.40 15.66
CA ARG A 358 7.46 0.25 16.35
C ARG A 358 8.64 -0.71 16.54
N SER A 359 9.86 -0.20 16.50
CA SER A 359 11.07 -0.93 16.88
C SER A 359 12.07 0.02 17.52
N ASP A 360 12.62 -0.33 18.68
CA ASP A 360 13.60 0.51 19.38
C ASP A 360 15.02 0.03 19.06
N TRP A 361 15.86 0.92 18.50
CA TRP A 361 17.26 0.62 18.15
C TRP A 361 18.22 1.44 18.99
N GLN A 362 19.51 1.09 18.90
CA GLN A 362 20.58 1.92 19.49
C GLN A 362 20.65 3.35 18.92
N LEU A 363 20.18 3.57 17.68
CA LEU A 363 20.17 4.89 17.05
C LEU A 363 18.91 5.71 17.40
N GLY A 364 17.90 5.09 18.01
CA GLY A 364 16.59 5.67 18.28
C GLY A 364 15.46 4.73 17.89
N THR A 365 14.24 5.20 18.04
CA THR A 365 13.03 4.46 17.68
C THR A 365 12.76 4.58 16.17
N VAL A 366 12.27 3.49 15.60
CA VAL A 366 11.79 3.40 14.22
C VAL A 366 10.33 3.04 14.20
N TYR A 367 9.58 3.75 13.38
CA TYR A 367 8.19 3.46 13.07
C TYR A 367 8.10 3.03 11.63
N ALA A 368 7.44 1.92 11.38
CA ALA A 368 7.40 1.28 10.08
C ALA A 368 6.00 0.81 9.73
N HIS A 369 5.71 0.77 8.44
CA HIS A 369 4.63 -0.04 7.92
C HIS A 369 5.04 -0.57 6.55
N ASN A 370 4.52 -1.74 6.20
CA ASN A 370 4.66 -2.31 4.88
C ASN A 370 3.28 -2.59 4.28
N GLY A 371 3.23 -2.72 2.97
CA GLY A 371 1.99 -2.93 2.24
C GLY A 371 2.19 -3.93 1.13
N GLY A 372 1.18 -4.76 0.92
CA GLY A 372 1.03 -5.56 -0.28
C GLY A 372 -0.35 -5.30 -0.86
N TRP A 373 -0.44 -5.21 -2.18
CA TRP A 373 -1.69 -5.07 -2.91
C TRP A 373 -1.51 -5.63 -4.32
N SER A 374 -2.16 -6.75 -4.64
CA SER A 374 -2.16 -7.38 -5.97
C SER A 374 -0.78 -7.30 -6.66
N GLY A 375 0.17 -8.03 -6.07
CA GLY A 375 1.59 -8.13 -6.43
C GLY A 375 2.39 -6.82 -6.60
N THR A 376 1.85 -5.71 -6.11
CA THR A 376 2.67 -4.58 -5.68
C THR A 376 3.01 -4.72 -4.19
N SER A 377 4.17 -4.20 -3.79
CA SER A 377 4.45 -4.02 -2.36
C SER A 377 5.13 -2.69 -2.09
N SER A 378 5.04 -2.28 -0.83
CA SER A 378 5.49 -0.97 -0.38
C SER A 378 6.06 -1.05 1.04
N SER A 379 6.87 -0.06 1.38
CA SER A 379 7.43 0.11 2.70
C SER A 379 7.59 1.58 3.03
N VAL A 380 7.34 1.94 4.28
CA VAL A 380 7.66 3.26 4.84
C VAL A 380 8.36 3.12 6.17
N ARG A 381 9.31 4.02 6.45
CA ARG A 381 10.03 4.13 7.72
C ARG A 381 10.13 5.57 8.16
N LEU A 382 9.86 5.81 9.44
CA LEU A 382 10.32 6.96 10.19
C LEU A 382 11.57 6.51 10.95
N LEU A 383 12.72 6.97 10.48
CA LEU A 383 14.04 6.59 10.94
C LEU A 383 14.57 7.63 11.96
N PRO A 384 15.53 7.26 12.83
CA PRO A 384 16.01 8.16 13.86
C PRO A 384 16.61 9.44 13.28
N GLY A 385 16.49 10.55 14.00
CA GLY A 385 16.87 11.87 13.46
C GLY A 385 15.85 12.46 12.48
N GLY A 386 14.66 11.89 12.40
CA GLY A 386 13.55 12.43 11.61
C GLY A 386 13.62 12.10 10.12
N TYR A 387 14.42 11.12 9.70
CA TYR A 387 14.47 10.72 8.29
C TYR A 387 13.23 9.91 7.91
N ILE A 388 12.79 10.03 6.66
CA ILE A 388 11.68 9.25 6.11
C ILE A 388 12.21 8.43 4.95
N SER A 389 12.11 7.10 5.04
CA SER A 389 12.36 6.22 3.91
C SER A 389 11.05 5.71 3.34
N THR A 390 10.92 5.72 2.03
CA THR A 390 9.79 5.09 1.33
C THR A 390 10.32 4.17 0.24
N ALA A 391 9.59 3.11 -0.06
CA ALA A 391 9.87 2.22 -1.17
C ALA A 391 8.58 1.63 -1.71
N VAL A 392 8.51 1.46 -3.02
CA VAL A 392 7.38 0.81 -3.69
C VAL A 392 7.84 0.12 -4.97
N TYR A 393 7.23 -1.02 -5.29
CA TYR A 393 7.58 -1.85 -6.42
C TYR A 393 6.37 -2.65 -6.92
N ASN A 394 6.43 -3.13 -8.17
CA ASN A 394 5.28 -3.64 -8.91
C ASN A 394 5.35 -5.10 -9.36
N SER A 395 6.27 -5.90 -8.79
CA SER A 395 6.34 -7.34 -9.02
C SER A 395 7.06 -8.07 -7.88
N GLY A 396 7.28 -9.39 -8.02
CA GLY A 396 8.19 -10.14 -7.15
C GLY A 396 7.59 -10.62 -5.82
N GLY A 397 6.28 -10.44 -5.63
CA GLY A 397 5.60 -10.88 -4.41
C GLY A 397 6.01 -10.09 -3.15
N TYR A 398 5.45 -10.51 -2.01
CA TYR A 398 5.69 -9.84 -0.73
C TYR A 398 7.02 -10.32 -0.14
N GLU A 399 8.14 -9.83 -0.68
CA GLU A 399 9.43 -9.97 -0.02
C GLU A 399 9.52 -8.96 1.13
N ASP A 400 9.83 -9.46 2.31
CA ASP A 400 9.93 -8.65 3.50
C ASP A 400 11.27 -7.89 3.54
N TRP A 401 11.37 -6.82 2.76
CA TRP A 401 12.51 -5.92 2.74
C TRP A 401 12.66 -5.10 4.02
N ARG A 402 11.95 -5.45 5.11
CA ARG A 402 11.82 -4.54 6.24
C ARG A 402 13.15 -4.20 6.87
N GLU A 403 13.90 -5.24 7.20
CA GLU A 403 15.19 -5.18 7.87
C GLU A 403 16.27 -4.59 6.95
N PHE A 404 16.09 -4.69 5.64
CA PHE A 404 17.07 -4.22 4.68
C PHE A 404 17.22 -2.67 4.71
N PHE A 405 16.11 -1.92 4.62
CA PHE A 405 16.18 -0.45 4.67
C PHE A 405 16.74 0.05 6.01
N ASP A 406 16.42 -0.68 7.07
CA ASP A 406 16.85 -0.40 8.44
C ASP A 406 18.37 -0.56 8.57
N ASP A 407 18.92 -1.64 8.01
CA ASP A 407 20.35 -1.92 8.01
C ASP A 407 21.14 -1.00 7.05
N ALA A 408 20.60 -0.71 5.87
CA ALA A 408 21.19 0.27 4.94
C ALA A 408 21.35 1.63 5.62
N TYR A 409 20.32 2.10 6.35
CA TYR A 409 20.38 3.33 7.11
C TYR A 409 21.45 3.28 8.21
N ARG A 410 21.50 2.20 9.01
CA ARG A 410 22.50 2.06 10.10
C ARG A 410 23.94 2.08 9.56
N VAL A 411 24.21 1.37 8.48
CA VAL A 411 25.53 1.35 7.82
C VAL A 411 25.90 2.74 7.31
N ALA A 412 24.97 3.42 6.64
CA ALA A 412 25.17 4.78 6.14
C ALA A 412 25.41 5.81 7.26
N ARG A 413 24.91 5.59 8.48
CA ARG A 413 25.22 6.39 9.68
C ARG A 413 26.56 6.02 10.35
N GLY A 414 27.38 5.19 9.70
CA GLY A 414 28.70 4.79 10.18
C GLY A 414 28.69 3.74 11.29
N LYS A 415 27.57 3.06 11.53
CA LYS A 415 27.53 1.92 12.46
C LYS A 415 28.06 0.68 11.75
N ARG A 416 29.13 0.10 12.29
CA ARG A 416 29.55 -1.25 11.90
C ARG A 416 28.52 -2.24 12.43
N ILE A 417 27.74 -2.83 11.53
CA ILE A 417 26.99 -4.04 11.85
C ILE A 417 28.04 -5.13 12.07
N ARG A 418 28.31 -5.49 13.33
CA ARG A 418 29.35 -6.49 13.67
C ARG A 418 29.01 -7.91 13.15
N GLU A 419 27.86 -8.09 12.52
CA GLU A 419 27.30 -9.37 12.09
C GLU A 419 26.62 -9.26 10.70
N LEU A 420 27.29 -8.66 9.70
CA LEU A 420 26.85 -8.82 8.29
C LEU A 420 27.18 -10.21 7.70
N HIS A 421 27.61 -11.16 8.53
CA HIS A 421 27.78 -12.54 8.09
C HIS A 421 26.40 -13.17 7.91
N GLN A 422 25.96 -13.24 6.65
CA GLN A 422 24.70 -13.80 6.12
C GLN A 422 23.57 -12.80 5.76
N ILE A 423 23.89 -11.60 5.25
CA ILE A 423 23.00 -11.02 4.21
C ILE A 423 23.28 -11.78 2.90
N VAL A 424 22.93 -13.05 2.88
CA VAL A 424 22.46 -13.70 1.66
C VAL A 424 20.96 -13.73 1.91
N TYR A 425 20.24 -12.70 1.45
CA TYR A 425 18.80 -12.84 1.26
C TYR A 425 18.65 -13.97 0.26
N ARG A 426 18.44 -15.19 0.78
CA ARG A 426 17.99 -16.28 -0.07
C ARG A 426 16.53 -15.95 -0.34
N PRO A 427 16.13 -15.73 -1.61
CA PRO A 427 14.71 -15.72 -1.93
C PRO A 427 14.14 -17.04 -1.40
N GLY A 428 13.12 -16.93 -0.55
CA GLY A 428 12.41 -18.08 0.02
C GLY A 428 11.56 -18.78 -1.02
#